data_AF-A0A9E5LTQ5-F1
#
_entry.id   AF-A0A9E5LTQ5-F1
#
_cell.length_a   1.000
_cell.length_b   1.000
_cell.length_c   1.000
_cell.angle_alpha   90.00
_cell.angle_beta   90.00
_cell.angle_gamma   90.00
#
_symmetry.space_group_name_H-M   'P 1'
#
loop_
_entity.id
_entity.type
_entity.pdbx_description
1 polymer ?
#
loop_
_entity_poly.entity_id
_entity_poly.type
_entity_poly.pdbx_seq_one_letter_code
_entity_poly.pdbx_strand_id
1 'polypeptide(L)'
;MTLPTLFLRSLGTTCLSLFFLFLPLLGGVVPARATEVPLGYLLRPGDNHRGIPLVRPALYNGIILAVDGPGFRIQDRSFPPIEAGNLTAWGQEPCYLEIQSCPADPTLEGERWEVDAEKSLAVPGFFALKSAAWNTRPDLPPALAGASYSIRSHWTLENVFPPLAESDVLRSATPDQADRISIFDPSHPKRYRSFYAQALAPAGSWRWSSLDKDDRTSRVIP
;
A
#
# COMPACT_ATOMS: atom_id res chain seq x y z
N MET A 1 26.22 -78.03 1.46
CA MET A 1 27.05 -77.54 0.33
C MET A 1 27.41 -76.09 0.62
N THR A 2 28.69 -75.88 0.93
CA THR A 2 29.51 -74.66 0.77
C THR A 2 28.88 -73.26 0.96
N LEU A 3 29.25 -72.61 2.07
CA LEU A 3 29.62 -71.18 2.08
C LEU A 3 30.86 -70.99 1.17
N PRO A 4 31.06 -69.84 0.50
CA PRO A 4 31.83 -68.80 1.17
C PRO A 4 31.54 -67.33 0.78
N THR A 5 31.81 -66.50 1.78
CA THR A 5 32.34 -65.14 1.78
C THR A 5 33.44 -64.87 0.74
N LEU A 6 33.51 -63.67 0.13
CA LEU A 6 34.76 -62.88 0.07
C LEU A 6 34.56 -61.47 -0.50
N PHE A 7 34.99 -60.51 0.30
CA PHE A 7 35.36 -59.14 -0.04
C PHE A 7 36.49 -59.11 -1.09
N LEU A 8 36.47 -58.13 -2.00
CA LEU A 8 37.69 -57.56 -2.58
C LEU A 8 37.63 -56.03 -2.52
N ARG A 9 38.51 -55.45 -1.69
CA ARG A 9 39.07 -54.11 -1.85
C ARG A 9 40.30 -54.20 -2.77
N SER A 10 40.56 -53.13 -3.54
CA SER A 10 41.90 -52.59 -3.92
C SER A 10 41.78 -51.88 -5.29
N LEU A 11 41.72 -50.54 -5.33
CA LEU A 11 42.84 -49.59 -5.49
C LEU A 11 43.42 -49.52 -6.92
N GLY A 12 43.38 -48.31 -7.46
CA GLY A 12 44.00 -47.88 -8.72
C GLY A 12 43.40 -46.54 -9.17
N THR A 13 43.77 -45.38 -8.57
CA THR A 13 44.70 -44.36 -9.16
C THR A 13 44.54 -44.22 -10.68
N THR A 14 44.19 -43.07 -11.29
CA THR A 14 44.69 -41.70 -11.09
C THR A 14 43.85 -40.69 -11.90
N CYS A 15 43.77 -39.44 -11.40
CA CYS A 15 43.69 -38.16 -12.12
C CYS A 15 42.72 -37.97 -13.30
N LEU A 16 41.69 -37.13 -13.11
CA LEU A 16 41.69 -35.78 -13.69
C LEU A 16 40.65 -34.89 -13.00
N SER A 17 41.11 -33.72 -12.56
CA SER A 17 40.36 -32.67 -11.89
C SER A 17 39.28 -32.06 -12.78
N LEU A 18 38.05 -31.95 -12.28
CA LEU A 18 37.15 -30.86 -12.68
C LEU A 18 36.43 -30.32 -11.44
N PHE A 19 36.96 -29.23 -10.93
CA PHE A 19 36.37 -28.36 -9.92
C PHE A 19 35.03 -27.84 -10.44
N PHE A 20 33.90 -28.33 -9.92
CA PHE A 20 32.63 -27.63 -10.03
C PHE A 20 32.61 -26.49 -9.00
N LEU A 21 33.01 -25.30 -9.45
CA LEU A 21 32.65 -24.05 -8.81
C LEU A 21 31.13 -23.86 -8.95
N PHE A 22 30.38 -24.29 -7.94
CA PHE A 22 29.02 -23.80 -7.74
C PHE A 22 29.10 -22.35 -7.26
N LEU A 23 28.94 -21.40 -8.17
CA LEU A 23 28.59 -20.02 -7.82
C LEU A 23 27.16 -20.03 -7.25
N PRO A 24 26.92 -19.47 -6.05
CA PRO A 24 25.57 -19.06 -5.70
C PRO A 24 25.28 -17.77 -6.48
N LEU A 25 24.44 -17.87 -7.50
CA LEU A 25 23.75 -16.72 -8.07
C LEU A 25 22.79 -16.19 -6.99
N LEU A 26 23.33 -15.34 -6.12
CA LEU A 26 22.59 -14.40 -5.27
C LEU A 26 21.90 -13.38 -6.19
N GLY A 27 20.86 -13.84 -6.90
CA GLY A 27 19.85 -12.96 -7.46
C GLY A 27 18.96 -12.50 -6.32
N GLY A 28 19.46 -11.55 -5.52
CA GLY A 28 18.60 -10.77 -4.65
C GLY A 28 17.55 -10.12 -5.55
N VAL A 29 16.31 -10.58 -5.45
CA VAL A 29 15.16 -9.84 -5.96
C VAL A 29 15.12 -8.57 -5.12
N VAL A 30 15.83 -7.54 -5.57
CA VAL A 30 15.60 -6.18 -5.10
C VAL A 30 14.14 -5.91 -5.46
N PRO A 31 13.23 -5.69 -4.49
CA PRO A 31 11.88 -5.30 -4.84
C PRO A 31 12.01 -4.06 -5.72
N ALA A 32 11.50 -4.15 -6.95
CA ALA A 32 11.49 -3.02 -7.86
C ALA A 32 10.80 -1.88 -7.10
N ARG A 33 11.58 -0.87 -6.71
CA ARG A 33 11.06 0.33 -6.09
C ARG A 33 10.07 0.90 -7.11
N ALA A 34 8.78 0.89 -6.78
CA ALA A 34 7.76 1.45 -7.63
C ALA A 34 8.18 2.90 -7.91
N THR A 35 8.61 3.18 -9.14
CA THR A 35 8.94 4.52 -9.58
C THR A 35 7.63 5.30 -9.60
N GLU A 36 7.50 6.28 -8.71
CA GLU A 36 6.37 7.18 -8.71
C GLU A 36 6.34 7.89 -10.06
N VAL A 37 5.27 7.66 -10.82
CA VAL A 37 5.05 8.34 -12.10
C VAL A 37 4.54 9.74 -11.76
N PRO A 38 5.30 10.82 -12.03
CA PRO A 38 4.79 12.17 -11.81
C PRO A 38 3.55 12.37 -12.68
N LEU A 39 2.45 12.78 -12.04
CA LEU A 39 1.20 13.07 -12.71
C LEU A 39 1.35 14.39 -13.48
N GLY A 40 1.84 14.30 -14.72
CA GLY A 40 1.95 15.44 -15.63
C GLY A 40 0.58 15.81 -16.20
N TYR A 41 -0.26 16.52 -15.43
CA TYR A 41 -1.49 17.09 -15.97
C TYR A 41 -1.39 18.61 -16.07
N LEU A 42 -1.50 19.11 -17.30
CA LEU A 42 -1.75 20.52 -17.58
C LEU A 42 -3.25 20.67 -17.87
N LEU A 43 -4.04 21.17 -16.91
CA LEU A 43 -5.46 21.47 -17.13
C LEU A 43 -5.59 22.86 -17.73
N ARG A 44 -6.02 22.96 -19.00
CA ARG A 44 -6.30 24.26 -19.64
C ARG A 44 -7.72 24.71 -19.29
N PRO A 45 -7.98 26.02 -19.17
CA PRO A 45 -9.34 26.52 -18.93
C PRO A 45 -10.32 26.04 -20.02
N GLY A 46 -11.43 25.42 -19.62
CA GLY A 46 -12.50 24.97 -20.51
C GLY A 46 -12.45 23.49 -20.91
N ASP A 47 -11.37 22.77 -20.59
CA ASP A 47 -11.26 21.34 -20.90
C ASP A 47 -12.00 20.49 -19.86
N ASN A 48 -12.88 19.60 -20.34
CA ASN A 48 -13.49 18.55 -19.53
C ASN A 48 -12.73 17.25 -19.75
N HIS A 49 -12.02 16.77 -18.73
CA HIS A 49 -11.36 15.47 -18.76
C HIS A 49 -12.17 14.44 -17.95
N ARG A 50 -12.56 13.32 -18.58
CA ARG A 50 -12.93 12.10 -17.86
C ARG A 50 -11.65 11.33 -17.59
N GLY A 51 -11.12 11.43 -16.37
CA GLY A 51 -9.89 10.75 -15.97
C GLY A 51 -10.12 9.25 -15.77
N ILE A 52 -9.08 8.46 -16.05
CA ILE A 52 -8.93 7.10 -15.53
C ILE A 52 -8.64 7.24 -14.03
N PRO A 53 -9.29 6.50 -13.12
CA PRO A 53 -8.96 6.52 -11.70
C PRO A 53 -7.48 6.14 -11.54
N LEU A 54 -6.71 7.07 -11.00
CA LEU A 54 -5.30 6.84 -10.73
C LEU A 54 -5.20 6.01 -9.46
N VAL A 55 -4.79 4.75 -9.59
CA VAL A 55 -4.46 3.90 -8.45
C VAL A 55 -2.96 3.85 -8.28
N ARG A 56 -2.46 3.99 -7.04
CA ARG A 56 -1.05 3.72 -6.76
C ARG A 56 -0.76 2.23 -6.99
N PRO A 57 0.48 1.87 -7.36
CA PRO A 57 0.90 0.47 -7.41
C PRO A 57 0.59 -0.23 -6.09
N ALA A 58 0.16 -1.49 -6.18
CA ALA A 58 -0.10 -2.29 -5.00
C ALA A 58 1.21 -2.52 -4.22
N LEU A 59 1.18 -2.22 -2.93
CA LEU A 59 2.25 -2.54 -2.00
C LEU A 59 2.29 -4.05 -1.73
N TYR A 60 1.11 -4.65 -1.61
CA TYR A 60 0.91 -6.08 -1.35
C TYR A 60 -0.29 -6.56 -2.15
N ASN A 61 -0.26 -7.81 -2.58
CA ASN A 61 -1.42 -8.51 -3.11
C ASN A 61 -1.54 -9.86 -2.43
N GLY A 62 -2.74 -10.40 -2.31
CA GLY A 62 -2.88 -11.70 -1.64
C GLY A 62 -4.23 -12.34 -1.79
N ILE A 63 -4.38 -13.43 -1.05
CA ILE A 63 -5.65 -14.14 -0.86
C ILE A 63 -6.01 -14.10 0.60
N ILE A 64 -7.26 -13.78 0.89
CA ILE A 64 -7.83 -13.86 2.23
C ILE A 64 -8.08 -15.33 2.56
N LEU A 65 -7.47 -15.84 3.62
CA LEU A 65 -7.63 -17.23 4.06
C LEU A 65 -8.82 -17.37 5.02
N ALA A 66 -8.97 -16.41 5.93
CA ALA A 66 -10.05 -16.41 6.91
C ALA A 66 -10.39 -14.97 7.32
N VAL A 67 -11.60 -14.79 7.82
CA VAL A 67 -12.13 -13.48 8.23
C VAL A 67 -12.61 -13.59 9.68
N ASP A 68 -12.15 -12.70 10.54
CA ASP A 68 -12.77 -12.44 11.83
C ASP A 68 -13.44 -11.07 11.77
N GLY A 69 -14.72 -11.10 11.38
CA GLY A 69 -15.55 -9.90 11.23
C GLY A 69 -15.66 -9.07 12.51
N PRO A 70 -16.02 -9.67 13.68
CA PRO A 70 -16.04 -8.96 14.95
C PRO A 70 -14.69 -8.35 15.36
N GLY A 71 -13.59 -9.06 15.08
CA GLY A 71 -12.23 -8.57 15.32
C GLY A 71 -11.71 -7.59 14.27
N PHE A 72 -12.48 -7.34 13.21
CA PHE A 72 -12.12 -6.51 12.05
C PHE A 72 -10.73 -6.85 11.49
N ARG A 73 -10.46 -8.15 11.37
CA ARG A 73 -9.17 -8.69 10.96
C ARG A 73 -9.33 -9.86 10.00
N ILE A 74 -8.31 -10.08 9.19
CA ILE A 74 -8.23 -11.21 8.26
C ILE A 74 -6.96 -12.00 8.51
N GLN A 75 -7.00 -13.29 8.20
CA GLN A 75 -5.80 -14.08 7.94
C GLN A 75 -5.61 -14.09 6.44
N ASP A 76 -4.37 -13.97 6.00
CA ASP A 76 -4.08 -13.84 4.59
C ASP A 76 -2.81 -14.57 4.17
N ARG A 77 -2.61 -14.64 2.86
CA ARG A 77 -1.37 -15.06 2.23
C ARG A 77 -1.00 -14.00 1.19
N SER A 78 -0.21 -13.02 1.62
CA SER A 78 0.26 -11.92 0.80
C SER A 78 1.54 -12.23 0.02
N PHE A 79 1.77 -11.45 -1.02
CA PHE A 79 3.03 -11.28 -1.72
C PHE A 79 3.32 -9.79 -1.92
N PRO A 80 4.47 -9.28 -1.44
CA PRO A 80 5.39 -9.96 -0.53
C PRO A 80 4.73 -10.32 0.82
N PRO A 81 5.28 -11.25 1.62
CA PRO A 81 4.76 -11.54 2.96
C PRO A 81 4.74 -10.27 3.85
N ILE A 82 3.63 -10.04 4.55
CA ILE A 82 3.51 -8.97 5.53
C ILE A 82 4.12 -9.47 6.85
N GLU A 83 5.35 -9.07 7.12
CA GLU A 83 6.09 -9.46 8.33
C GLU A 83 6.69 -8.21 8.98
N ALA A 84 6.73 -8.16 10.31
CA ALA A 84 7.16 -6.96 11.04
C ALA A 84 8.55 -6.42 10.65
N GLY A 85 9.43 -7.25 10.08
CA GLY A 85 10.77 -6.87 9.65
C GLY A 85 10.95 -6.46 8.18
N ASN A 86 9.97 -6.69 7.30
CA ASN A 86 10.16 -6.55 5.84
C ASN A 86 9.37 -5.39 5.21
N LEU A 87 9.11 -4.37 6.00
CA LEU A 87 8.10 -3.38 5.70
C LEU A 87 8.69 -1.97 5.62
N THR A 88 9.46 -1.70 4.58
CA THR A 88 10.00 -0.35 4.34
C THR A 88 8.90 0.70 4.09
N ALA A 89 7.67 0.29 3.78
CA ALA A 89 6.53 1.17 3.49
C ALA A 89 5.29 0.97 4.38
N TRP A 90 5.24 -0.06 5.23
CA TRP A 90 4.04 -0.36 6.03
C TRP A 90 3.91 0.57 7.21
N GLY A 91 2.72 1.13 7.41
CA GLY A 91 2.44 2.06 8.49
C GLY A 91 3.16 3.40 8.38
N GLN A 92 3.98 3.61 7.33
CA GLN A 92 4.58 4.90 7.02
C GLN A 92 3.57 5.83 6.35
N GLU A 93 2.68 5.27 5.52
CA GLU A 93 1.63 6.00 4.84
C GLU A 93 0.26 5.36 5.12
N PRO A 94 -0.83 6.14 5.13
CA PRO A 94 -2.17 5.61 5.10
C PRO A 94 -2.38 4.72 3.85
N CYS A 95 -2.95 3.54 4.05
CA CYS A 95 -3.24 2.60 2.97
C CYS A 95 -4.60 1.92 3.18
N TYR A 96 -5.15 1.38 2.10
CA TYR A 96 -6.40 0.63 2.08
C TYR A 96 -6.19 -0.74 1.43
N LEU A 97 -6.98 -1.71 1.86
CA LEU A 97 -7.20 -2.97 1.17
C LEU A 97 -8.38 -2.81 0.21
N GLU A 98 -8.23 -3.26 -1.03
CA GLU A 98 -9.27 -3.31 -2.05
C GLU A 98 -9.44 -4.74 -2.56
N ILE A 99 -10.68 -5.22 -2.56
CA ILE A 99 -11.01 -6.54 -3.10
C ILE A 99 -10.97 -6.50 -4.62
N GLN A 100 -10.10 -7.32 -5.20
CA GLN A 100 -9.92 -7.40 -6.65
C GLN A 100 -10.85 -8.46 -7.26
N SER A 101 -11.09 -9.55 -6.53
CA SER A 101 -12.09 -10.55 -6.90
C SER A 101 -12.62 -11.28 -5.67
N CYS A 102 -13.91 -11.61 -5.67
CA CYS A 102 -14.52 -12.38 -4.59
C CYS A 102 -15.41 -13.50 -5.15
N PRO A 103 -14.89 -14.74 -5.27
CA PRO A 103 -15.63 -15.83 -5.89
C PRO A 103 -16.91 -16.22 -5.17
N ALA A 104 -16.96 -16.06 -3.84
CA ALA A 104 -18.11 -16.40 -3.03
C ALA A 104 -19.23 -15.34 -3.11
N ASP A 105 -18.86 -14.08 -3.33
CA ASP A 105 -19.80 -12.96 -3.51
C ASP A 105 -19.19 -11.87 -4.42
N PRO A 106 -19.44 -11.92 -5.73
CA PRO A 106 -18.90 -10.95 -6.69
C PRO A 106 -19.33 -9.51 -6.45
N THR A 107 -20.35 -9.27 -5.61
CA THR A 107 -20.77 -7.90 -5.28
C THR A 107 -19.77 -7.19 -4.37
N LEU A 108 -18.83 -7.93 -3.77
CA LEU A 108 -17.77 -7.39 -2.91
C LEU A 108 -16.54 -6.90 -3.70
N GLU A 109 -16.53 -7.02 -5.02
CA GLU A 109 -15.43 -6.50 -5.85
C GLU A 109 -15.40 -4.97 -5.82
N GLY A 110 -14.19 -4.40 -5.61
CA GLY A 110 -14.01 -2.97 -5.44
C GLY A 110 -14.32 -2.45 -4.04
N GLU A 111 -14.78 -3.30 -3.11
CA GLU A 111 -14.95 -2.89 -1.71
C GLU A 111 -13.59 -2.63 -1.06
N ARG A 112 -13.55 -1.61 -0.21
CA ARG A 112 -12.34 -1.05 0.39
C ARG A 112 -12.45 -0.88 1.90
N TRP A 113 -11.36 -1.23 2.58
CA TRP A 113 -11.19 -1.04 4.01
C TRP A 113 -9.84 -0.40 4.33
N GLU A 114 -9.84 0.56 5.25
CA GLU A 114 -8.61 1.12 5.80
C GLU A 114 -7.78 0.10 6.56
N VAL A 115 -6.47 0.21 6.41
CA VAL A 115 -5.51 -0.67 7.06
C VAL A 115 -5.12 -0.15 8.44
N ASP A 116 -5.12 -1.03 9.44
CA ASP A 116 -4.55 -0.78 10.77
C ASP A 116 -3.15 -1.38 10.84
N ALA A 117 -2.17 -0.66 10.29
CA ALA A 117 -0.79 -1.13 10.22
C ALA A 117 -0.19 -1.42 11.60
N GLU A 118 -0.49 -0.59 12.61
CA GLU A 118 0.00 -0.76 13.97
C GLU A 118 -0.53 -2.06 14.60
N LYS A 119 -1.84 -2.29 14.54
CA LYS A 119 -2.43 -3.54 15.06
C LYS A 119 -2.01 -4.78 14.27
N SER A 120 -1.81 -4.64 12.96
CA SER A 120 -1.34 -5.73 12.10
C SER A 120 0.04 -6.23 12.49
N LEU A 121 0.88 -5.37 13.09
CA LEU A 121 2.20 -5.75 13.59
C LEU A 121 2.16 -6.38 14.99
N ALA A 122 1.13 -6.08 15.77
CA ALA A 122 1.02 -6.54 17.16
C ALA A 122 0.59 -8.02 17.29
N VAL A 123 -0.11 -8.57 16.29
CA VAL A 123 -0.63 -9.93 16.33
C VAL A 123 -0.15 -10.73 15.11
N PRO A 124 0.84 -11.63 15.28
CA PRO A 124 1.33 -12.46 14.20
C PRO A 124 0.22 -13.29 13.55
N GLY A 125 0.24 -13.38 12.22
CA GLY A 125 -0.70 -14.20 11.45
C GLY A 125 -2.07 -13.57 11.20
N PHE A 126 -2.27 -12.32 11.60
CA PHE A 126 -3.49 -11.57 11.28
C PHE A 126 -3.15 -10.17 10.77
N PHE A 127 -3.93 -9.76 9.77
CA PHE A 127 -3.94 -8.42 9.23
C PHE A 127 -5.17 -7.67 9.75
N ALA A 128 -4.94 -6.53 10.40
CA ALA A 128 -5.99 -5.75 11.03
C ALA A 128 -6.45 -4.61 10.11
N LEU A 129 -7.76 -4.44 10.05
CA LEU A 129 -8.43 -3.35 9.33
C LEU A 129 -9.06 -2.37 10.33
N LYS A 130 -9.29 -1.14 9.91
CA LYS A 130 -10.03 -0.14 10.70
C LYS A 130 -11.50 -0.15 10.29
N SER A 131 -12.38 -0.17 11.28
CA SER A 131 -13.77 0.26 11.06
C SER A 131 -13.76 1.79 10.93
N ALA A 132 -13.77 2.28 9.69
CA ALA A 132 -13.70 3.70 9.38
C ALA A 132 -14.95 4.13 8.61
N ALA A 133 -15.43 5.35 8.86
CA ALA A 133 -16.65 5.88 8.26
C ALA A 133 -16.54 6.09 6.73
N TRP A 134 -15.34 6.05 6.18
CA TRP A 134 -15.05 6.23 4.75
C TRP A 134 -14.63 4.93 4.05
N ASN A 135 -14.69 3.79 4.74
CA ASN A 135 -14.70 2.51 4.05
C ASN A 135 -15.93 2.45 3.15
N THR A 136 -15.83 1.80 1.99
CA THR A 136 -17.00 1.63 1.11
C THR A 136 -18.03 0.69 1.73
N ARG A 137 -17.60 -0.13 2.70
CA ARG A 137 -18.44 -1.04 3.48
C ARG A 137 -18.12 -0.99 4.98
N PRO A 138 -19.14 -0.95 5.86
CA PRO A 138 -18.92 -0.81 7.30
C PRO A 138 -18.56 -2.13 8.01
N ASP A 139 -18.97 -3.27 7.46
CA ASP A 139 -18.74 -4.62 8.01
C ASP A 139 -17.65 -5.37 7.23
N LEU A 140 -17.20 -6.50 7.79
CA LEU A 140 -16.22 -7.38 7.17
C LEU A 140 -16.85 -8.79 7.01
N PRO A 141 -17.53 -9.06 5.90
CA PRO A 141 -18.35 -10.25 5.74
C PRO A 141 -17.49 -11.53 5.61
N PRO A 142 -17.95 -12.67 6.14
CA PRO A 142 -17.22 -13.94 6.06
C PRO A 142 -17.04 -14.45 4.62
N ALA A 143 -17.87 -13.98 3.68
CA ALA A 143 -17.77 -14.28 2.25
C ALA A 143 -16.44 -13.82 1.62
N LEU A 144 -15.68 -12.93 2.28
CA LEU A 144 -14.36 -12.53 1.82
C LEU A 144 -13.31 -13.65 1.90
N ALA A 145 -13.57 -14.75 2.62
CA ALA A 145 -12.67 -15.90 2.61
C ALA A 145 -12.52 -16.46 1.18
N GLY A 146 -11.27 -16.55 0.70
CA GLY A 146 -10.93 -16.92 -0.67
C GLY A 146 -10.88 -15.76 -1.66
N ALA A 147 -11.24 -14.54 -1.25
CA ALA A 147 -11.15 -13.35 -2.09
C ALA A 147 -9.68 -12.97 -2.37
N SER A 148 -9.42 -12.43 -3.56
CA SER A 148 -8.15 -11.79 -3.87
C SER A 148 -8.22 -10.29 -3.56
N TYR A 149 -7.12 -9.76 -3.06
CA TYR A 149 -7.05 -8.37 -2.63
C TYR A 149 -5.74 -7.71 -3.05
N SER A 150 -5.75 -6.38 -3.07
CA SER A 150 -4.56 -5.54 -3.16
C SER A 150 -4.55 -4.53 -2.03
N ILE A 151 -3.38 -4.23 -1.48
CA ILE A 151 -3.17 -3.11 -0.54
C ILE A 151 -2.44 -2.01 -1.27
N ARG A 152 -2.96 -0.80 -1.22
CA ARG A 152 -2.43 0.37 -1.91
C ARG A 152 -2.30 1.52 -0.92
N SER A 153 -1.23 2.30 -1.03
CA SER A 153 -1.18 3.61 -0.38
C SER A 153 -2.27 4.50 -0.97
N HIS A 154 -2.82 5.35 -0.12
CA HIS A 154 -3.68 6.43 -0.57
C HIS A 154 -2.92 7.47 -1.39
N TRP A 155 -3.66 8.21 -2.21
CA TRP A 155 -3.16 9.48 -2.72
C TRP A 155 -3.31 10.54 -1.63
N THR A 156 -2.21 11.22 -1.34
CA THR A 156 -2.24 12.43 -0.54
C THR A 156 -2.23 13.65 -1.44
N LEU A 157 -2.61 14.80 -0.89
CA LEU A 157 -2.49 16.08 -1.58
C LEU A 157 -1.03 16.36 -1.98
N GLU A 158 -0.06 15.89 -1.21
CA GLU A 158 1.37 16.01 -1.54
C GLU A 158 1.77 15.07 -2.70
N ASN A 159 1.06 13.98 -2.93
CA ASN A 159 1.34 13.12 -4.09
C ASN A 159 0.70 13.69 -5.38
N VAL A 160 -0.49 14.28 -5.27
CA VAL A 160 -1.25 14.82 -6.41
C VAL A 160 -0.72 16.20 -6.82
N PHE A 161 -0.44 17.03 -5.83
CA PHE A 161 0.23 18.31 -5.96
C PHE A 161 1.59 18.12 -5.30
N PRO A 162 2.54 17.43 -5.98
CA PRO A 162 3.92 17.35 -5.50
C PRO A 162 4.38 18.76 -5.14
N PRO A 163 5.35 18.91 -4.23
CA PRO A 163 6.03 20.18 -4.07
C PRO A 163 6.55 20.60 -5.45
N LEU A 164 5.74 21.42 -6.13
CA LEU A 164 6.20 22.42 -7.06
C LEU A 164 7.32 23.12 -6.30
N ALA A 165 8.40 23.52 -6.99
CA ALA A 165 9.59 24.05 -6.33
C ALA A 165 9.19 25.05 -5.23
N GLU A 166 9.94 25.19 -4.14
CA GLU A 166 9.52 26.02 -2.99
C GLU A 166 9.03 27.44 -3.34
N SER A 167 9.37 27.93 -4.54
CA SER A 167 8.92 29.14 -5.21
C SER A 167 7.47 29.18 -5.73
N ASP A 168 6.81 28.04 -5.94
CA ASP A 168 5.63 27.95 -6.82
C ASP A 168 4.30 27.90 -6.05
N VAL A 169 4.36 27.70 -4.73
CA VAL A 169 3.19 27.68 -3.85
C VAL A 169 3.42 28.66 -2.71
N LEU A 170 2.55 29.66 -2.60
CA LEU A 170 2.58 30.61 -1.49
C LEU A 170 2.13 29.90 -0.21
N ARG A 171 3.06 29.73 0.74
CA ARG A 171 2.83 29.06 2.02
C ARG A 171 2.71 30.10 3.12
N SER A 172 1.72 29.95 4.00
CA SER A 172 1.58 30.81 5.19
C SER A 172 1.02 30.03 6.38
N ALA A 173 1.31 30.52 7.58
CA ALA A 173 0.65 30.04 8.79
C ALA A 173 -0.85 30.37 8.81
N THR A 174 -1.27 31.38 8.02
CA THR A 174 -2.67 31.80 7.91
C THR A 174 -3.25 31.45 6.54
N PRO A 175 -4.49 30.95 6.46
CA PRO A 175 -5.04 30.53 5.18
C PRO A 175 -5.31 31.67 4.20
N ASP A 176 -5.50 32.91 4.67
CA ASP A 176 -5.77 34.08 3.83
C ASP A 176 -4.53 34.58 3.08
N GLN A 177 -3.35 34.10 3.47
CA GLN A 177 -2.07 34.46 2.88
C GLN A 177 -1.38 33.26 2.22
N ALA A 178 -2.11 32.16 2.01
CA ALA A 178 -1.59 30.93 1.43
C ALA A 178 -2.41 30.54 0.20
N ASP A 179 -1.78 29.80 -0.71
CA ASP A 179 -2.49 29.16 -1.81
C ASP A 179 -3.47 28.12 -1.30
N ARG A 180 -4.55 27.96 -2.07
CA ARG A 180 -5.68 27.10 -1.72
C ARG A 180 -6.03 26.19 -2.87
N ILE A 181 -6.50 25.01 -2.50
CA ILE A 181 -7.10 24.06 -3.44
C ILE A 181 -8.48 23.67 -2.90
N SER A 182 -9.38 23.34 -3.82
CA SER A 182 -10.71 22.81 -3.47
C SER A 182 -10.98 21.57 -4.29
N ILE A 183 -11.33 20.49 -3.61
CA ILE A 183 -11.64 19.19 -4.22
C ILE A 183 -13.14 18.97 -4.10
N PHE A 184 -13.78 18.62 -5.20
CA PHE A 184 -15.19 18.25 -5.18
C PHE A 184 -15.37 16.96 -4.36
N ASP A 185 -16.20 17.02 -3.34
CA ASP A 185 -16.60 15.89 -2.50
C ASP A 185 -18.12 15.89 -2.37
N PRO A 186 -18.85 14.99 -3.04
CA PRO A 186 -20.31 14.95 -3.01
C PRO A 186 -20.86 14.60 -1.62
N SER A 187 -20.05 14.00 -0.74
CA SER A 187 -20.44 13.67 0.63
C SER A 187 -20.29 14.86 1.58
N HIS A 188 -19.55 15.90 1.20
CA HIS A 188 -19.34 17.08 2.03
C HIS A 188 -20.54 18.04 1.94
N PRO A 189 -20.99 18.69 3.04
CA PRO A 189 -22.15 19.59 3.01
C PRO A 189 -22.03 20.74 2.01
N LYS A 190 -20.79 21.23 1.79
CA LYS A 190 -20.49 22.30 0.82
C LYS A 190 -20.19 21.78 -0.58
N ARG A 191 -20.25 20.47 -0.81
CA ARG A 191 -19.82 19.74 -2.02
C ARG A 191 -18.34 19.87 -2.41
N TYR A 192 -17.58 20.62 -1.63
CA TYR A 192 -16.15 20.80 -1.79
C TYR A 192 -15.49 20.74 -0.43
N ARG A 193 -14.31 20.12 -0.39
CA ARG A 193 -13.34 20.26 0.70
C ARG A 193 -12.25 21.22 0.25
N SER A 194 -11.89 22.16 1.11
CA SER A 194 -10.87 23.16 0.79
C SER A 194 -9.66 23.00 1.69
N PHE A 195 -8.48 23.15 1.11
CA PHE A 195 -7.20 23.04 1.80
C PHE A 195 -6.33 24.26 1.49
N TYR A 196 -5.39 24.58 2.36
CA TYR A 196 -4.39 25.63 2.14
C TYR A 196 -2.98 25.14 2.44
N ALA A 197 -1.99 25.73 1.77
CA ALA A 197 -0.58 25.41 1.96
C ALA A 197 -0.07 26.05 3.28
N GLN A 198 -0.08 25.27 4.35
CA GLN A 198 0.35 25.72 5.68
C GLN A 198 1.86 25.65 5.81
N ALA A 199 2.50 26.79 6.09
CA ALA A 199 3.89 26.82 6.54
C ALA A 199 4.01 26.25 7.96
N LEU A 200 4.97 25.35 8.18
CA LEU A 200 5.27 24.73 9.47
C LEU A 200 6.61 25.24 10.02
N ALA A 201 6.78 25.15 11.34
CA ALA A 201 8.07 25.32 11.98
C ALA A 201 8.74 23.94 12.16
N PRO A 202 10.05 23.79 11.89
CA PRO A 202 11.03 24.81 11.50
C PRO A 202 10.93 25.25 10.03
N ALA A 203 11.55 26.39 9.71
CA ALA A 203 11.53 27.01 8.39
C ALA A 203 11.91 26.01 7.28
N GLY A 204 11.11 25.99 6.20
CA GLY A 204 11.24 25.06 5.07
C GLY A 204 10.23 23.90 5.10
N SER A 205 9.63 23.59 6.25
CA SER A 205 8.58 22.58 6.35
C SER A 205 7.20 23.17 6.01
N TRP A 206 6.35 22.41 5.35
CA TRP A 206 4.96 22.80 5.04
C TRP A 206 4.07 21.57 4.86
N ARG A 207 2.74 21.78 4.84
CA ARG A 207 1.75 20.74 4.54
C ARG A 207 0.47 21.34 3.95
N TRP A 208 -0.38 20.52 3.35
CA TRP A 208 -1.77 20.90 3.10
C TRP A 208 -2.62 20.77 4.37
N SER A 209 -3.30 21.84 4.76
CA SER A 209 -4.17 21.87 5.94
C SER A 209 -5.61 22.15 5.56
N SER A 210 -6.55 21.48 6.22
CA SER A 210 -7.98 21.68 5.97
C SER A 210 -8.44 23.09 6.40
N LEU A 211 -9.25 23.72 5.56
CA LEU A 211 -9.99 24.94 5.87
C LEU A 211 -11.32 24.66 6.59
N ASP A 212 -11.78 23.40 6.55
CA ASP A 212 -12.99 22.99 7.21
C ASP A 212 -12.69 22.72 8.69
N LYS A 213 -13.24 23.57 9.57
CA LYS A 213 -12.96 23.60 11.02
C LYS A 213 -13.27 22.27 11.75
N ASP A 214 -14.00 21.37 11.12
CA ASP A 214 -14.38 20.06 11.67
C ASP A 214 -13.44 18.92 11.22
N ASP A 215 -12.50 19.18 10.31
CA ASP A 215 -11.62 18.16 9.74
C ASP A 215 -10.19 18.30 10.30
N ARG A 216 -10.01 17.99 11.60
CA ARG A 216 -8.68 17.88 12.24
C ARG A 216 -7.89 16.65 11.78
N THR A 217 -8.44 15.89 10.85
CA THR A 217 -7.78 14.73 10.26
C THR A 217 -7.15 15.17 8.96
N SER A 218 -5.84 15.03 8.86
CA SER A 218 -5.08 15.03 7.61
C SER A 218 -5.57 13.87 6.72
N ARG A 219 -6.79 13.99 6.17
CA ARG A 219 -7.44 12.91 5.41
C ARG A 219 -6.92 12.88 3.99
N VAL A 220 -6.16 11.84 3.72
CA VAL A 220 -6.33 10.91 2.59
C VAL A 220 -7.43 11.30 1.60
N ILE A 221 -7.06 11.44 0.33
CA ILE A 221 -8.00 11.54 -0.78
C ILE A 221 -8.31 10.09 -1.20
N PRO A 222 -9.57 9.65 -1.15
CA PRO A 222 -9.97 8.30 -1.58
C PRO A 222 -9.82 8.08 -3.10
#